data_AF-A0A672MYP1-F1
#
_entry.id   AF-A0A672MYP1-F1
#
_cell.length_a   1.000
_cell.length_b   1.000
_cell.length_c   1.000
_cell.angle_alpha   90.00
_cell.angle_beta   90.00
_cell.angle_gamma   90.00
#
_symmetry.space_group_name_H-M   'P 1'
#
loop_
_entity.id
_entity.type
_entity.pdbx_description
1 polymer ?
#
loop_
_entity_poly.entity_id
_entity_poly.type
_entity_poly.pdbx_seq_one_letter_code
_entity_poly.pdbx_strand_id
1 'polypeptide(L)'
;GGYFWHISGLHWDPSYDVGSNSASKCASSGGRPTPNAGRFGDYSCDSPWTLINSTLSAMRGILPDPDFIIWTGDITPHVPDEQLGVEPKLLYQTGFRVVVLNTNLYYDQNKLTENIKDPADQFSWPLFCLTQVYIIGHVPPGFFEKKRDKAWFRKEFNKRYIDLIQKYSAVIQGQFFGHHHTDSFRMFYSSKGIFNSATNSVTCCPWFTRFYSCCFVFLKDIITYYMNLTYSNVVHERWEKAYRLTEAFRVPDASPTSMHRVMERISSDKCYLQKYYEFNSVNYDLTECHADCRVDHVCAMREVDFEAYEKCVVKEGGSFNAPVLFTLLLSLMLSLLCLN
;
A
#
# COMPACT_ATOMS: atom_id res chain seq x y z
N GLY A 1 11.84 14.43 18.35
CA GLY A 1 11.16 13.96 17.13
C GLY A 1 12.10 12.96 16.50
N GLY A 2 11.58 11.79 16.16
CA GLY A 2 12.38 10.62 15.77
C GLY A 2 12.14 10.17 14.33
N TYR A 3 12.95 9.23 13.84
CA TYR A 3 12.88 8.68 12.49
C TYR A 3 12.90 7.16 12.52
N PHE A 4 12.08 6.52 11.68
CA PHE A 4 12.12 5.08 11.51
C PHE A 4 11.98 4.69 10.04
N TRP A 5 12.56 3.53 9.71
CA TRP A 5 12.37 2.89 8.41
C TRP A 5 11.15 1.98 8.42
N HIS A 6 10.45 1.91 7.30
CA HIS A 6 9.48 0.86 7.00
C HIS A 6 9.93 0.13 5.73
N ILE A 7 10.09 -1.20 5.83
CA ILE A 7 10.40 -2.12 4.73
C ILE A 7 9.41 -3.31 4.71
N SER A 8 9.10 -3.87 3.54
CA SER A 8 8.14 -4.98 3.40
C SER A 8 8.22 -5.66 2.04
N GLY A 9 7.98 -6.97 1.90
CA GLY A 9 7.93 -7.59 0.57
C GLY A 9 9.31 -7.71 -0.08
N LEU A 10 10.32 -8.11 0.70
CA LEU A 10 11.67 -8.27 0.18
C LEU A 10 11.77 -9.42 -0.83
N HIS A 11 10.93 -10.45 -0.72
CA HIS A 11 10.86 -11.59 -1.64
C HIS A 11 12.23 -12.02 -2.19
N TRP A 12 13.07 -12.60 -1.35
CA TRP A 12 14.35 -13.10 -1.80
C TRP A 12 14.17 -14.33 -2.70
N ASP A 13 14.56 -14.22 -3.96
CA ASP A 13 14.66 -15.35 -4.88
C ASP A 13 16.11 -15.86 -4.95
N PRO A 14 16.43 -16.99 -4.29
CA PRO A 14 17.76 -17.59 -4.35
C PRO A 14 18.08 -18.20 -5.73
N SER A 15 17.07 -18.41 -6.59
CA SER A 15 17.25 -18.96 -7.94
C SER A 15 17.60 -17.90 -8.98
N TYR A 16 17.57 -16.61 -8.62
CA TYR A 16 17.88 -15.54 -9.56
C TYR A 16 19.32 -15.62 -10.05
N ASP A 17 19.50 -15.91 -11.34
CA ASP A 17 20.80 -16.03 -11.98
C ASP A 17 20.79 -15.39 -13.38
N VAL A 18 21.39 -14.21 -13.48
CA VAL A 18 21.56 -13.47 -14.75
C VAL A 18 22.41 -14.26 -15.76
N GLY A 19 23.37 -15.04 -15.29
CA GLY A 19 24.31 -15.82 -16.11
C GLY A 19 23.71 -17.10 -16.69
N SER A 20 22.53 -17.52 -16.21
CA SER A 20 21.83 -18.71 -16.70
C SER A 20 21.54 -18.62 -18.20
N ASN A 21 21.65 -19.73 -18.93
CA ASN A 21 21.27 -19.80 -20.35
C ASN A 21 19.74 -19.89 -20.56
N SER A 22 18.96 -19.98 -19.49
CA SER A 22 17.50 -20.02 -19.55
C SER A 22 16.91 -18.68 -20.01
N ALA A 23 15.77 -18.73 -20.70
CA ALA A 23 14.98 -17.53 -21.04
C ALA A 23 14.38 -16.86 -19.79
N SER A 24 14.10 -17.65 -18.74
CA SER A 24 13.76 -17.17 -17.42
C SER A 24 14.97 -17.25 -16.50
N LYS A 25 15.35 -16.12 -15.89
CA LYS A 25 16.49 -16.04 -14.96
C LYS A 25 16.12 -16.40 -13.52
N CYS A 26 14.86 -16.71 -13.21
CA CYS A 26 14.37 -16.88 -11.85
C CYS A 26 13.14 -17.79 -11.80
N ALA A 27 13.00 -18.60 -10.75
CA ALA A 27 11.84 -19.47 -10.56
C ALA A 27 10.56 -18.65 -10.36
N SER A 28 10.65 -17.53 -9.66
CA SER A 28 9.53 -16.60 -9.39
C SER A 28 8.86 -16.02 -10.65
N SER A 29 9.51 -16.05 -11.82
CA SER A 29 8.83 -15.63 -13.05
C SER A 29 7.76 -16.62 -13.50
N GLY A 30 7.70 -17.83 -12.93
CA GLY A 30 6.80 -18.89 -13.35
C GLY A 30 7.08 -19.36 -14.78
N GLY A 31 8.35 -19.31 -15.20
CA GLY A 31 8.78 -19.66 -16.56
C GLY A 31 8.61 -18.56 -17.60
N ARG A 32 8.08 -17.38 -17.22
CA ARG A 32 8.00 -16.22 -18.12
C ARG A 32 9.41 -15.74 -18.49
N PRO A 33 9.68 -15.39 -19.77
CA PRO A 33 10.96 -14.84 -20.17
C PRO A 33 11.29 -13.53 -19.45
N THR A 34 12.56 -13.34 -19.10
CA THR A 34 13.08 -12.17 -18.37
C THR A 34 14.17 -11.49 -19.22
N PRO A 35 13.81 -10.84 -20.34
CA PRO A 35 14.77 -10.36 -21.34
C PRO A 35 15.61 -9.17 -20.85
N ASN A 36 15.15 -8.47 -19.81
CA ASN A 36 15.80 -7.29 -19.25
C ASN A 36 16.44 -7.57 -17.88
N ALA A 37 16.66 -8.86 -17.56
CA ALA A 37 17.29 -9.28 -16.33
C ALA A 37 18.71 -8.70 -16.24
N GLY A 38 19.00 -8.02 -15.14
CA GLY A 38 20.31 -7.46 -14.85
C GLY A 38 20.72 -7.73 -13.40
N ARG A 39 21.87 -7.19 -13.01
CA ARG A 39 22.48 -7.45 -11.70
C ARG A 39 21.53 -7.23 -10.50
N PHE A 40 20.62 -6.26 -10.61
CA PHE A 40 19.72 -5.87 -9.54
C PHE A 40 18.33 -6.50 -9.66
N GLY A 41 18.04 -7.30 -10.69
CA GLY A 41 16.76 -7.98 -10.83
C GLY A 41 16.16 -7.87 -12.24
N ASP A 42 14.99 -8.49 -12.40
CA ASP A 42 14.07 -8.26 -13.51
C ASP A 42 12.69 -7.97 -12.90
N TYR A 43 11.91 -7.15 -13.57
CA TYR A 43 10.57 -6.82 -13.15
C TYR A 43 9.56 -8.00 -13.13
N SER A 44 9.93 -9.14 -13.69
CA SER A 44 9.14 -10.37 -13.69
C SER A 44 9.64 -11.38 -12.66
N CYS A 45 10.69 -11.03 -11.91
CA CYS A 45 11.29 -11.84 -10.85
C CYS A 45 11.04 -11.19 -9.49
N ASP A 46 11.07 -12.02 -8.47
CA ASP A 46 11.36 -11.62 -7.09
C ASP A 46 12.85 -11.22 -6.94
N SER A 47 13.21 -10.66 -5.79
CA SER A 47 14.49 -9.96 -5.57
C SER A 47 15.71 -10.90 -5.53
N PRO A 48 16.77 -10.63 -6.31
CA PRO A 48 18.07 -11.20 -6.00
C PRO A 48 18.64 -10.64 -4.69
N TRP A 49 19.54 -11.40 -4.06
CA TRP A 49 20.25 -10.95 -2.86
C TRP A 49 20.99 -9.63 -3.04
N THR A 50 21.58 -9.41 -4.23
CA THR A 50 22.31 -8.17 -4.57
C THR A 50 21.49 -6.92 -4.32
N LEU A 51 20.21 -6.99 -4.63
CA LEU A 51 19.29 -5.89 -4.49
C LEU A 51 18.82 -5.72 -3.04
N ILE A 52 18.50 -6.80 -2.33
CA ILE A 52 18.18 -6.73 -0.89
C ILE A 52 19.36 -6.08 -0.13
N ASN A 53 20.59 -6.51 -0.44
CA ASN A 53 21.79 -5.94 0.13
C ASN A 53 21.99 -4.45 -0.26
N SER A 54 21.65 -4.09 -1.50
CA SER A 54 21.65 -2.70 -1.97
C SER A 54 20.62 -1.85 -1.21
N THR A 55 19.39 -2.34 -0.98
CA THR A 55 18.36 -1.67 -0.18
C THR A 55 18.87 -1.37 1.23
N LEU A 56 19.44 -2.37 1.92
CA LEU A 56 19.98 -2.18 3.27
C LEU A 56 21.18 -1.21 3.29
N SER A 57 22.01 -1.25 2.25
CA SER A 57 23.14 -0.32 2.09
C SER A 57 22.67 1.11 1.85
N ALA A 58 21.63 1.30 1.04
CA ALA A 58 21.01 2.59 0.79
C ALA A 58 20.33 3.15 2.05
N MET A 59 19.59 2.32 2.79
CA MET A 59 19.01 2.69 4.09
C MET A 59 20.08 3.20 5.05
N ARG A 60 21.18 2.45 5.19
CA ARG A 60 22.32 2.83 6.02
C ARG A 60 22.98 4.13 5.53
N GLY A 61 23.07 4.34 4.22
CA GLY A 61 23.64 5.56 3.64
C GLY A 61 22.76 6.81 3.82
N ILE A 62 21.44 6.64 3.80
CA ILE A 62 20.46 7.74 3.89
C ILE A 62 20.18 8.12 5.35
N LEU A 63 19.92 7.12 6.20
CA LEU A 63 19.65 7.29 7.64
C LEU A 63 20.33 6.14 8.40
N PRO A 64 21.60 6.31 8.80
CA PRO A 64 22.38 5.27 9.46
C PRO A 64 21.91 4.93 10.88
N ASP A 65 21.24 5.86 11.55
CA ASP A 65 20.84 5.76 12.97
C ASP A 65 19.34 6.08 13.14
N PRO A 66 18.43 5.21 12.65
CA PRO A 66 17.00 5.33 12.91
C PRO A 66 16.68 4.92 14.36
N ASP A 67 15.61 5.47 14.94
CA ASP A 67 15.16 5.04 16.28
C ASP A 67 14.71 3.57 16.29
N PHE A 68 14.11 3.11 15.19
CA PHE A 68 13.74 1.72 14.96
C PHE A 68 13.48 1.44 13.47
N ILE A 69 13.28 0.17 13.14
CA ILE A 69 12.88 -0.28 11.79
C ILE A 69 11.60 -1.12 11.94
N ILE A 70 10.57 -0.80 11.18
CA ILE A 70 9.40 -1.65 10.96
C ILE A 70 9.66 -2.50 9.73
N TRP A 71 9.58 -3.82 9.91
CA TRP A 71 9.62 -4.79 8.81
C TRP A 71 8.36 -5.64 8.84
N THR A 72 7.48 -5.45 7.84
CA THR A 72 6.17 -6.12 7.77
C THR A 72 6.19 -7.44 6.99
N GLY A 73 7.34 -8.12 6.97
CA GLY A 73 7.50 -9.48 6.48
C GLY A 73 7.54 -9.64 4.96
N ASP A 74 7.19 -10.85 4.53
CA ASP A 74 7.17 -11.35 3.15
C ASP A 74 8.56 -11.41 2.51
N ILE A 75 9.28 -12.47 2.93
CA ILE A 75 10.71 -12.67 2.68
C ILE A 75 10.92 -13.73 1.61
N THR A 76 10.01 -14.69 1.48
CA THR A 76 10.11 -15.83 0.58
C THR A 76 9.65 -15.45 -0.84
N PRO A 77 10.17 -16.11 -1.88
CA PRO A 77 9.73 -15.86 -3.25
C PRO A 77 8.35 -16.48 -3.50
N HIS A 78 7.67 -16.01 -4.54
CA HIS A 78 6.42 -16.53 -5.08
C HIS A 78 6.69 -17.82 -5.87
N VAL A 79 6.89 -18.91 -5.13
CA VAL A 79 7.08 -20.27 -5.66
C VAL A 79 6.06 -21.21 -5.02
N PRO A 80 5.82 -22.41 -5.60
CA PRO A 80 5.01 -23.44 -4.95
C PRO A 80 5.53 -23.81 -3.55
N ASP A 81 4.62 -24.17 -2.63
CA ASP A 81 4.89 -24.42 -1.21
C ASP A 81 6.02 -25.44 -0.97
N GLU A 82 6.19 -26.41 -1.89
CA GLU A 82 7.21 -27.45 -1.79
C GLU A 82 8.65 -26.91 -1.82
N GLN A 83 8.83 -25.63 -2.15
CA GLN A 83 10.12 -24.97 -2.34
C GLN A 83 10.48 -23.97 -1.22
N LEU A 84 9.65 -23.85 -0.17
CA LEU A 84 9.86 -22.90 0.94
C LEU A 84 10.54 -23.52 2.18
N GLY A 85 11.45 -22.78 2.82
CA GLY A 85 12.04 -23.11 4.13
C GLY A 85 11.64 -22.07 5.19
N VAL A 86 11.55 -22.46 6.48
CA VAL A 86 11.01 -21.61 7.56
C VAL A 86 12.00 -21.51 8.74
N GLU A 87 12.37 -20.29 9.15
CA GLU A 87 12.96 -20.01 10.47
C GLU A 87 12.42 -18.67 11.05
N PRO A 88 11.83 -18.65 12.26
CA PRO A 88 11.42 -17.43 12.93
C PRO A 88 12.45 -16.93 13.96
N LYS A 89 12.65 -15.60 14.06
CA LYS A 89 13.43 -14.94 15.12
C LYS A 89 12.80 -13.59 15.50
N LEU A 90 12.80 -13.25 16.80
CA LEU A 90 12.15 -12.06 17.37
C LEU A 90 13.15 -11.25 18.22
N LEU A 91 13.13 -9.92 18.13
CA LEU A 91 13.96 -8.99 18.90
C LEU A 91 13.09 -7.85 19.47
N TYR A 92 13.38 -7.37 20.68
CA TYR A 92 12.67 -6.28 21.38
C TYR A 92 13.60 -5.14 21.80
N GLN A 93 13.15 -3.88 21.68
CA GLN A 93 13.74 -2.68 22.27
C GLN A 93 12.65 -1.76 22.85
N THR A 94 12.98 -1.00 23.90
CA THR A 94 12.04 -0.21 24.73
C THR A 94 11.98 1.27 24.36
N GLY A 95 10.76 1.85 24.30
CA GLY A 95 10.54 3.31 24.22
C GLY A 95 9.22 3.73 23.57
N PHE A 96 8.71 2.91 22.64
CA PHE A 96 7.40 3.04 21.97
C PHE A 96 6.68 1.68 22.02
N ARG A 97 5.34 1.66 21.99
CA ARG A 97 4.58 0.40 21.94
C ARG A 97 4.11 0.14 20.51
N VAL A 98 4.67 -0.90 19.90
CA VAL A 98 4.27 -1.39 18.58
C VAL A 98 3.48 -2.68 18.77
N VAL A 99 2.27 -2.73 18.20
CA VAL A 99 1.44 -3.92 18.15
C VAL A 99 1.69 -4.60 16.82
N VAL A 100 2.32 -5.78 16.87
CA VAL A 100 2.64 -6.58 15.70
C VAL A 100 1.56 -7.63 15.52
N LEU A 101 0.75 -7.48 14.46
CA LEU A 101 -0.36 -8.36 14.14
C LEU A 101 0.06 -9.42 13.11
N ASN A 102 -0.36 -10.66 13.34
CA ASN A 102 -0.32 -11.69 12.30
C ASN A 102 -1.64 -11.64 11.52
N THR A 103 -1.73 -10.71 10.57
CA THR A 103 -2.93 -10.54 9.74
C THR A 103 -3.08 -11.59 8.63
N ASN A 104 -2.09 -12.46 8.45
CA ASN A 104 -2.21 -13.65 7.59
C ASN A 104 -3.29 -14.62 8.11
N LEU A 105 -3.61 -14.55 9.41
CA LEU A 105 -4.73 -15.31 9.98
C LEU A 105 -6.09 -14.88 9.42
N TYR A 106 -6.19 -13.66 8.90
CA TYR A 106 -7.44 -13.10 8.38
C TYR A 106 -7.58 -13.26 6.87
N TYR A 107 -6.54 -13.76 6.21
CA TYR A 107 -6.45 -13.87 4.76
C TYR A 107 -7.50 -14.83 4.19
N ASP A 108 -8.16 -14.44 3.10
CA ASP A 108 -9.23 -15.19 2.46
C ASP A 108 -8.77 -16.56 1.95
N GLN A 109 -7.49 -16.68 1.57
CA GLN A 109 -6.89 -17.94 1.13
C GLN A 109 -6.38 -18.82 2.29
N ASN A 110 -6.36 -18.32 3.52
CA ASN A 110 -5.94 -19.12 4.66
C ASN A 110 -7.06 -20.11 5.06
N LYS A 111 -6.90 -21.37 4.69
CA LYS A 111 -7.86 -22.45 5.00
C LYS A 111 -7.82 -22.87 6.47
N LEU A 112 -6.72 -22.63 7.18
CA LEU A 112 -6.57 -23.03 8.59
C LEU A 112 -7.46 -22.22 9.53
N THR A 113 -7.88 -21.01 9.12
CA THR A 113 -8.68 -20.11 9.94
C THR A 113 -10.15 -20.02 9.49
N GLU A 114 -10.57 -20.86 8.54
CA GLU A 114 -11.84 -20.69 7.83
C GLU A 114 -13.10 -20.65 8.70
N ASN A 115 -13.12 -21.46 9.75
CA ASN A 115 -14.24 -21.56 10.68
C ASN A 115 -13.89 -21.05 12.08
N ILE A 116 -12.80 -20.30 12.22
CA ILE A 116 -12.31 -19.80 13.51
C ILE A 116 -12.71 -18.34 13.66
N LYS A 117 -13.56 -18.04 14.64
CA LYS A 117 -14.06 -16.67 14.87
C LYS A 117 -12.97 -15.69 15.29
N ASP A 118 -12.00 -16.13 16.10
CA ASP A 118 -10.89 -15.32 16.61
C ASP A 118 -9.59 -16.13 16.56
N PRO A 119 -8.95 -16.25 15.38
CA PRO A 119 -7.76 -17.08 15.25
C PRO A 119 -6.62 -16.55 16.14
N ALA A 120 -6.11 -17.45 16.99
CA ALA A 120 -5.11 -17.17 18.02
C ALA A 120 -5.53 -16.11 19.06
N ASP A 121 -6.84 -15.92 19.28
CA ASP A 121 -7.40 -14.90 20.19
C ASP A 121 -6.88 -13.48 19.94
N GLN A 122 -6.43 -13.20 18.71
CA GLN A 122 -5.70 -11.98 18.35
C GLN A 122 -6.60 -10.72 18.46
N PHE A 123 -7.92 -10.85 18.28
CA PHE A 123 -8.84 -9.73 18.47
C PHE A 123 -9.21 -9.48 19.95
N SER A 124 -8.91 -10.42 20.84
CA SER A 124 -9.25 -10.35 22.26
C SER A 124 -8.16 -9.64 23.10
N TRP A 125 -7.12 -9.11 22.44
CA TRP A 125 -5.98 -8.49 23.12
C TRP A 125 -6.32 -7.10 23.70
N PRO A 126 -6.01 -6.82 24.99
CA PRO A 126 -6.38 -5.57 25.64
C PRO A 126 -5.47 -4.40 25.25
N LEU A 127 -5.93 -3.55 24.34
CA LEU A 127 -5.27 -2.26 24.02
C LEU A 127 -5.48 -1.17 25.10
N PHE A 128 -6.32 -1.42 26.13
CA PHE A 128 -6.76 -0.39 27.08
C PHE A 128 -5.65 0.16 28.00
N CYS A 129 -4.53 -0.54 28.15
CA CYS A 129 -3.37 -0.11 28.97
C CYS A 129 -2.33 0.70 28.17
N LEU A 130 -2.67 1.15 26.95
CA LEU A 130 -1.74 1.77 26.02
C LEU A 130 -2.06 3.26 25.86
N THR A 131 -1.03 4.10 25.83
CA THR A 131 -1.16 5.57 25.71
C THR A 131 -0.97 6.04 24.26
N GLN A 132 -0.03 5.45 23.53
CA GLN A 132 0.24 5.68 22.10
C GLN A 132 0.75 4.39 21.45
N VAL A 133 0.17 4.02 20.32
CA VAL A 133 0.44 2.72 19.66
C VAL A 133 0.61 2.89 18.16
N TYR A 134 1.62 2.20 17.60
CA TYR A 134 1.66 1.88 16.18
C TYR A 134 1.18 0.45 15.98
N ILE A 135 0.34 0.23 14.98
CA ILE A 135 -0.08 -1.11 14.57
C ILE A 135 0.67 -1.46 13.29
N ILE A 136 1.27 -2.64 13.27
CA ILE A 136 1.93 -3.16 12.07
C ILE A 136 1.38 -4.55 11.74
N GLY A 137 1.27 -4.84 10.45
CA GLY A 137 0.85 -6.15 9.95
C GLY A 137 1.28 -6.32 8.50
N HIS A 138 1.14 -7.53 7.97
CA HIS A 138 1.52 -7.79 6.57
C HIS A 138 0.35 -7.48 5.63
N VAL A 139 -0.70 -8.30 5.67
CA VAL A 139 -1.92 -8.15 4.86
C VAL A 139 -2.79 -7.03 5.44
N PRO A 140 -3.13 -5.98 4.66
CA PRO A 140 -4.00 -4.89 5.13
C PRO A 140 -5.50 -5.23 5.03
N PRO A 141 -6.35 -4.55 5.82
CA PRO A 141 -7.80 -4.59 5.64
C PRO A 141 -8.24 -3.78 4.41
N GLY A 142 -9.50 -3.97 4.01
CA GLY A 142 -10.11 -3.27 2.87
C GLY A 142 -9.73 -3.86 1.52
N PHE A 143 -9.68 -3.01 0.51
CA PHE A 143 -9.61 -3.41 -0.90
C PHE A 143 -8.27 -3.04 -1.53
N PHE A 144 -7.85 -3.85 -2.52
CA PHE A 144 -6.69 -3.63 -3.35
C PHE A 144 -7.01 -2.64 -4.48
N GLU A 145 -6.29 -1.52 -4.52
CA GLU A 145 -6.63 -0.40 -5.39
C GLU A 145 -6.31 -0.64 -6.88
N LYS A 146 -5.52 -1.67 -7.21
CA LYS A 146 -5.23 -2.06 -8.60
C LYS A 146 -6.21 -3.09 -9.16
N LYS A 147 -7.15 -3.60 -8.34
CA LYS A 147 -8.12 -4.60 -8.77
C LYS A 147 -9.45 -4.42 -8.05
N ARG A 148 -10.45 -3.95 -8.81
CA ARG A 148 -11.82 -3.79 -8.33
C ARG A 148 -12.34 -5.05 -7.63
N ASP A 149 -13.00 -4.82 -6.49
CA ASP A 149 -13.66 -5.84 -5.66
C ASP A 149 -12.70 -6.90 -5.07
N LYS A 150 -11.38 -6.67 -5.12
CA LYS A 150 -10.42 -7.55 -4.46
C LYS A 150 -10.12 -7.07 -3.05
N ALA A 151 -10.61 -7.80 -2.06
CA ALA A 151 -10.15 -7.71 -0.67
C ALA A 151 -9.31 -8.94 -0.30
N TRP A 152 -8.54 -8.82 0.79
CA TRP A 152 -7.72 -9.90 1.32
C TRP A 152 -8.28 -10.48 2.60
N PHE A 153 -8.83 -9.63 3.47
CA PHE A 153 -9.49 -10.11 4.68
C PHE A 153 -10.85 -10.71 4.33
N ARG A 154 -11.22 -11.77 5.04
CA ARG A 154 -12.63 -12.20 5.08
C ARG A 154 -13.49 -11.09 5.69
N LYS A 155 -14.74 -10.97 5.24
CA LYS A 155 -15.64 -9.84 5.56
C LYS A 155 -15.82 -9.65 7.08
N GLU A 156 -15.95 -10.75 7.82
CA GLU A 156 -16.11 -10.77 9.27
C GLU A 156 -14.87 -10.25 10.02
N PHE A 157 -13.67 -10.63 9.57
CA PHE A 157 -12.42 -10.16 10.17
C PHE A 157 -12.16 -8.71 9.83
N ASN A 158 -12.46 -8.28 8.60
CA ASN A 158 -12.37 -6.89 8.18
C ASN A 158 -13.26 -6.00 9.06
N LYS A 159 -14.51 -6.42 9.28
CA LYS A 159 -15.43 -5.70 10.16
C LYS A 159 -14.91 -5.61 11.59
N ARG A 160 -14.49 -6.74 12.20
CA ARG A 160 -13.94 -6.75 13.56
C ARG A 160 -12.70 -5.86 13.69
N TYR A 161 -11.83 -5.86 12.68
CA TYR A 161 -10.67 -4.99 12.63
C TYR A 161 -11.09 -3.51 12.64
N ILE A 162 -12.00 -3.11 11.76
CA ILE A 162 -12.52 -1.73 11.71
C ILE A 162 -13.14 -1.32 13.04
N ASP A 163 -13.95 -2.18 13.67
CA ASP A 163 -14.60 -1.90 14.95
C ASP A 163 -13.55 -1.66 16.07
N LEU A 164 -12.46 -2.42 16.07
CA LEU A 164 -11.34 -2.22 17.02
C LEU A 164 -10.56 -0.95 16.74
N ILE A 165 -10.26 -0.66 15.46
CA ILE A 165 -9.59 0.58 15.09
C ILE A 165 -10.43 1.77 15.50
N GLN A 166 -11.75 1.76 15.26
CA GLN A 166 -12.66 2.83 15.68
C GLN A 166 -12.70 2.97 17.21
N LYS A 167 -12.74 1.86 17.95
CA LYS A 167 -12.78 1.85 19.42
C LYS A 167 -11.51 2.42 20.07
N TYR A 168 -10.33 2.03 19.58
CA TYR A 168 -9.03 2.42 20.14
C TYR A 168 -8.33 3.54 19.40
N SER A 169 -9.07 4.13 18.48
CA SER A 169 -8.64 5.18 17.59
C SER A 169 -7.82 6.26 18.31
N ALA A 170 -8.26 6.71 19.50
CA ALA A 170 -7.60 7.76 20.29
C ALA A 170 -6.15 7.49 20.72
N VAL A 171 -5.75 6.22 20.78
CA VAL A 171 -4.38 5.82 21.15
C VAL A 171 -3.56 5.38 19.94
N ILE A 172 -4.20 5.10 18.80
CA ILE A 172 -3.51 4.68 17.57
C ILE A 172 -2.90 5.90 16.88
N GLN A 173 -1.58 5.89 16.75
CA GLN A 173 -0.84 6.97 16.08
C GLN A 173 -0.64 6.70 14.59
N GLY A 174 -0.59 5.44 14.19
CA GLY A 174 -0.42 5.04 12.80
C GLY A 174 -0.53 3.53 12.61
N GLN A 175 -0.85 3.16 11.36
CA GLN A 175 -0.97 1.78 10.91
C GLN A 175 -0.06 1.59 9.69
N PHE A 176 0.79 0.55 9.71
CA PHE A 176 1.78 0.28 8.65
C PHE A 176 1.62 -1.15 8.15
N PHE A 177 1.36 -1.27 6.85
CA PHE A 177 1.09 -2.54 6.18
C PHE A 177 1.86 -2.68 4.87
N GLY A 178 2.02 -3.92 4.41
CA GLY A 178 2.64 -4.26 3.14
C GLY A 178 1.66 -4.93 2.19
N HIS A 179 2.09 -6.05 1.60
CA HIS A 179 1.32 -6.98 0.75
C HIS A 179 0.87 -6.45 -0.62
N HIS A 180 0.44 -5.18 -0.71
CA HIS A 180 -0.14 -4.63 -1.94
C HIS A 180 0.88 -4.36 -3.03
N HIS A 181 2.14 -4.18 -2.64
CA HIS A 181 3.21 -4.05 -3.59
C HIS A 181 2.99 -2.77 -4.44
N THR A 182 2.49 -1.74 -3.77
CA THR A 182 2.20 -0.41 -4.29
C THR A 182 2.27 0.60 -3.13
N ASP A 183 2.42 1.88 -3.47
CA ASP A 183 2.30 2.98 -2.52
C ASP A 183 0.83 3.43 -2.44
N SER A 184 0.19 3.20 -1.29
CA SER A 184 -1.19 3.61 -1.06
C SER A 184 -1.47 3.86 0.41
N PHE A 185 -2.61 4.48 0.68
CA PHE A 185 -3.09 4.69 2.05
C PHE A 185 -4.60 4.41 2.17
N ARG A 186 -5.09 4.22 3.39
CA ARG A 186 -6.49 3.97 3.71
C ARG A 186 -6.96 4.92 4.79
N MET A 187 -8.13 5.52 4.58
CA MET A 187 -8.79 6.38 5.54
C MET A 187 -9.71 5.56 6.44
N PHE A 188 -9.70 5.87 7.73
CA PHE A 188 -10.63 5.30 8.70
C PHE A 188 -11.51 6.43 9.26
N TYR A 189 -12.83 6.22 9.20
CA TYR A 189 -13.82 7.19 9.69
C TYR A 189 -14.58 6.60 10.88
N SER A 190 -15.08 7.49 11.74
CA SER A 190 -16.01 7.18 12.84
C SER A 190 -17.34 7.89 12.63
N SER A 191 -18.37 7.52 13.40
CA SER A 191 -19.68 8.22 13.40
C SER A 191 -19.60 9.69 13.82
N LYS A 192 -18.49 10.14 14.41
CA LYS A 192 -18.22 11.53 14.80
C LYS A 192 -17.34 12.29 13.80
N GLY A 193 -17.00 11.68 12.65
CA GLY A 193 -16.10 12.24 11.64
C GLY A 193 -14.76 11.51 11.53
N ILE A 194 -13.77 12.14 10.89
CA ILE A 194 -12.41 11.61 10.67
C ILE A 194 -11.79 11.23 12.02
N PHE A 195 -11.31 10.00 12.15
CA PHE A 195 -10.47 9.61 13.27
C PHE A 195 -9.02 9.37 12.83
N ASN A 196 -8.10 9.66 13.74
CA ASN A 196 -6.70 9.24 13.70
C ASN A 196 -6.48 7.78 13.32
N SER A 197 -6.29 7.54 12.03
CA SER A 197 -5.21 6.74 11.47
C SER A 197 -5.38 6.72 9.95
N ALA A 198 -4.58 7.48 9.23
CA ALA A 198 -4.29 7.07 7.87
C ALA A 198 -3.46 5.79 7.97
N THR A 199 -3.96 4.69 7.43
CA THR A 199 -3.13 3.50 7.25
C THR A 199 -2.30 3.74 6.02
N ASN A 200 -0.99 3.77 6.17
CA ASN A 200 -0.12 3.78 5.01
C ASN A 200 0.13 2.32 4.70
N SER A 201 -0.55 1.81 3.67
CA SER A 201 -0.21 0.55 3.02
C SER A 201 0.91 0.84 2.04
N VAL A 202 2.03 1.34 2.56
CA VAL A 202 3.20 1.58 1.74
C VAL A 202 3.97 0.28 1.77
N THR A 203 3.82 -0.51 0.71
CA THR A 203 4.69 -1.67 0.59
C THR A 203 6.04 -1.18 0.09
N CYS A 204 6.99 -1.14 1.01
CA CYS A 204 8.39 -0.96 0.71
C CYS A 204 9.06 -2.23 0.23
N CYS A 205 8.63 -2.66 -0.97
CA CYS A 205 9.16 -3.66 -1.92
C CYS A 205 8.00 -4.48 -2.55
N PRO A 206 7.60 -4.15 -3.79
CA PRO A 206 6.54 -4.81 -4.56
C PRO A 206 6.85 -5.99 -5.50
N TRP A 207 5.93 -6.96 -5.51
CA TRP A 207 5.44 -7.73 -6.67
C TRP A 207 3.89 -7.72 -6.78
N PHE A 208 3.26 -6.76 -7.44
CA PHE A 208 2.77 -6.94 -8.82
C PHE A 208 3.01 -5.67 -9.65
N THR A 209 3.79 -4.74 -9.09
CA THR A 209 4.27 -3.50 -9.68
C THR A 209 5.70 -3.22 -9.19
N ARG A 210 6.63 -4.08 -9.61
CA ARG A 210 7.85 -3.67 -10.33
C ARG A 210 8.73 -2.52 -9.77
N PHE A 211 8.97 -2.28 -8.46
CA PHE A 211 10.14 -1.50 -7.97
C PHE A 211 10.42 -1.52 -6.46
N TYR A 212 11.69 -1.70 -6.08
CA TYR A 212 12.17 -1.66 -4.70
C TYR A 212 12.10 -0.25 -4.12
N SER A 213 11.25 -0.10 -3.12
CA SER A 213 11.02 1.13 -2.39
C SER A 213 11.39 0.94 -0.93
N CYS A 214 12.06 1.90 -0.31
CA CYS A 214 12.24 1.99 1.13
C CYS A 214 11.65 3.32 1.60
N CYS A 215 10.76 3.27 2.60
CA CYS A 215 10.04 4.43 3.07
C CYS A 215 10.47 4.78 4.46
N PHE A 216 10.68 6.07 4.59
CA PHE A 216 10.89 6.76 5.83
C PHE A 216 9.54 7.25 6.31
N VAL A 217 9.19 6.91 7.56
CA VAL A 217 7.99 7.46 8.16
C VAL A 217 8.37 8.24 9.41
N PHE A 218 7.88 9.47 9.44
CA PHE A 218 7.78 10.30 10.61
C PHE A 218 6.29 10.60 10.82
N LEU A 219 5.80 10.65 12.05
CA LEU A 219 4.41 11.07 12.31
C LEU A 219 4.09 12.49 11.78
N LYS A 220 5.09 13.27 11.37
CA LYS A 220 4.87 14.51 10.60
C LYS A 220 5.07 14.38 9.09
N ASP A 221 5.75 13.37 8.55
CA ASP A 221 6.03 13.32 7.11
C ASP A 221 6.47 11.93 6.63
N ILE A 222 6.31 11.66 5.35
CA ILE A 222 6.71 10.38 4.73
C ILE A 222 7.61 10.69 3.53
N ILE A 223 8.75 10.01 3.45
CA ILE A 223 9.67 10.12 2.32
C ILE A 223 9.85 8.73 1.72
N THR A 224 9.51 8.61 0.44
CA THR A 224 9.65 7.37 -0.31
C THR A 224 10.92 7.45 -1.14
N TYR A 225 11.79 6.45 -1.01
CA TYR A 225 12.98 6.27 -1.84
C TYR A 225 12.79 5.04 -2.70
N TYR A 226 13.35 5.04 -3.91
CA TYR A 226 13.27 3.89 -4.81
C TYR A 226 14.55 3.70 -5.60
N MET A 227 14.75 2.47 -6.09
CA MET A 227 15.75 2.17 -7.10
C MET A 227 15.11 2.19 -8.49
N ASN A 228 15.64 3.02 -9.39
CA ASN A 228 15.34 2.89 -10.81
C ASN A 228 16.03 1.63 -11.37
N LEU A 229 15.31 0.51 -11.37
CA LEU A 229 15.82 -0.81 -11.77
C LEU A 229 16.32 -0.82 -13.21
N THR A 230 15.58 -0.23 -14.17
CA THR A 230 16.01 -0.15 -15.57
C THR A 230 17.35 0.58 -15.69
N TYR A 231 17.49 1.74 -15.05
CA TYR A 231 18.74 2.49 -15.05
C TYR A 231 19.86 1.71 -14.35
N SER A 232 19.57 1.13 -13.19
CA SER A 232 20.57 0.47 -12.34
C SER A 232 21.12 -0.81 -12.94
N ASN A 233 20.31 -1.53 -13.73
CA ASN A 233 20.74 -2.71 -14.46
C ASN A 233 21.68 -2.38 -15.63
N VAL A 234 21.62 -1.17 -16.19
CA VAL A 234 22.40 -0.78 -17.37
C VAL A 234 23.62 0.05 -17.01
N VAL A 235 23.48 0.99 -16.06
CA VAL A 235 24.50 2.02 -15.79
C VAL A 235 25.22 1.75 -14.48
N HIS A 236 24.56 2.00 -13.35
CA HIS A 236 25.08 1.74 -12.01
C HIS A 236 23.94 1.85 -10.98
N GLU A 237 24.15 1.26 -9.81
CA GLU A 237 23.23 1.32 -8.67
C GLU A 237 22.81 2.75 -8.35
N ARG A 238 21.50 3.04 -8.43
CA ARG A 238 20.98 4.37 -8.13
C ARG A 238 19.68 4.30 -7.33
N TRP A 239 19.77 4.73 -6.08
CA TRP A 239 18.63 5.03 -5.22
C TRP A 239 18.34 6.53 -5.24
N GLU A 240 17.08 6.90 -5.36
CA GLU A 240 16.67 8.30 -5.39
C GLU A 240 15.37 8.55 -4.62
N LYS A 241 15.17 9.79 -4.17
CA LYS A 241 13.93 10.21 -3.51
C LYS A 241 12.82 10.21 -4.57
N ALA A 242 11.81 9.36 -4.41
CA ALA A 242 10.59 9.41 -5.22
C ALA A 242 9.81 10.68 -4.88
N TYR A 243 9.42 10.83 -3.61
CA TYR A 243 8.74 12.02 -3.13
C TYR A 243 8.83 12.16 -1.61
N ARG A 244 8.52 13.38 -1.14
CA ARG A 244 8.15 13.67 0.25
C ARG A 244 6.67 14.04 0.25
N LEU A 245 5.88 13.45 1.14
CA LEU A 245 4.42 13.58 1.17
C LEU A 245 3.96 15.03 1.30
N THR A 246 4.54 15.78 2.26
CA THR A 246 4.21 17.19 2.49
C THR A 246 4.51 18.08 1.29
N GLU A 247 5.65 17.86 0.62
CA GLU A 247 6.05 18.55 -0.62
C GLU A 247 5.10 18.20 -1.78
N ALA A 248 4.86 16.91 -2.01
CA ALA A 248 4.12 16.39 -3.15
C ALA A 248 2.66 16.83 -3.13
N PHE A 249 2.02 16.72 -1.97
CA PHE A 249 0.60 16.96 -1.80
C PHE A 249 0.26 18.29 -1.13
N ARG A 250 1.26 19.13 -0.81
CA ARG A 250 1.09 20.47 -0.20
C ARG A 250 0.22 20.41 1.05
N VAL A 251 0.62 19.57 1.99
CA VAL A 251 0.00 19.40 3.31
C VAL A 251 1.06 19.62 4.40
N PRO A 252 0.68 20.11 5.60
CA PRO A 252 1.65 20.47 6.63
C PRO A 252 2.31 19.26 7.30
N ASP A 253 1.65 18.10 7.26
CA ASP A 253 2.12 16.87 7.88
C ASP A 253 1.45 15.62 7.27
N ALA A 254 1.81 14.44 7.79
CA ALA A 254 1.15 13.16 7.51
C ALA A 254 -0.01 12.85 8.47
N SER A 255 -0.60 13.87 9.10
CA SER A 255 -1.73 13.66 10.02
C SER A 255 -2.98 13.15 9.27
N PRO A 256 -3.91 12.49 9.96
CA PRO A 256 -5.19 12.04 9.40
C PRO A 256 -5.98 13.16 8.71
N THR A 257 -5.96 14.37 9.26
CA THR A 257 -6.58 15.55 8.63
C THR A 257 -5.89 15.93 7.33
N SER A 258 -4.55 15.91 7.31
CA SER A 258 -3.78 16.15 6.08
C SER A 258 -4.03 15.06 5.04
N MET A 259 -4.02 13.79 5.42
CA MET A 259 -4.28 12.66 4.52
C MET A 259 -5.71 12.65 3.96
N HIS A 260 -6.70 13.07 4.75
CA HIS A 260 -8.05 13.31 4.23
C HIS A 260 -8.05 14.39 3.14
N ARG A 261 -7.33 15.50 3.33
CA ARG A 261 -7.20 16.55 2.30
C ARG A 261 -6.47 16.04 1.05
N VAL A 262 -5.46 15.18 1.23
CA VAL A 262 -4.79 14.51 0.11
C VAL A 262 -5.77 13.65 -0.69
N MET A 263 -6.56 12.82 -0.01
CA MET A 263 -7.58 11.97 -0.64
C MET A 263 -8.65 12.80 -1.37
N GLU A 264 -9.16 13.88 -0.76
CA GLU A 264 -10.12 14.76 -1.41
C GLU A 264 -9.53 15.42 -2.66
N ARG A 265 -8.27 15.88 -2.61
CA ARG A 265 -7.57 16.42 -3.79
C ARG A 265 -7.40 15.37 -4.88
N ILE A 266 -6.98 14.16 -4.54
CA ILE A 266 -6.88 13.03 -5.48
C ILE A 266 -8.25 12.73 -6.11
N SER A 267 -9.32 12.79 -5.32
CA SER A 267 -10.68 12.56 -5.78
C SER A 267 -11.20 13.64 -6.73
N SER A 268 -10.81 14.91 -6.56
CA SER A 268 -11.40 16.02 -7.32
C SER A 268 -10.49 16.63 -8.40
N ASP A 269 -9.17 16.45 -8.32
CA ASP A 269 -8.19 17.11 -9.18
C ASP A 269 -7.36 16.08 -9.94
N LYS A 270 -7.46 16.12 -11.28
CA LYS A 270 -6.77 15.22 -12.20
C LYS A 270 -5.25 15.25 -12.04
N CYS A 271 -4.65 16.40 -11.72
CA CYS A 271 -3.21 16.52 -11.55
C CYS A 271 -2.74 15.83 -10.26
N TYR A 272 -3.51 15.92 -9.18
CA TYR A 272 -3.19 15.19 -7.94
C TYR A 272 -3.46 13.70 -8.06
N LEU A 273 -4.52 13.31 -8.79
CA LEU A 273 -4.76 11.91 -9.14
C LEU A 273 -3.59 11.32 -9.91
N GLN A 274 -3.16 11.97 -11.00
CA GLN A 274 -2.08 11.47 -11.82
C GLN A 274 -0.76 11.38 -11.04
N LYS A 275 -0.45 12.40 -10.24
CA LYS A 275 0.72 12.39 -9.36
C LYS A 275 0.69 11.23 -8.36
N TYR A 276 -0.44 10.98 -7.72
CA TYR A 276 -0.61 9.83 -6.84
C TYR A 276 -0.47 8.50 -7.60
N TYR A 277 -1.03 8.40 -8.81
CA TYR A 277 -0.96 7.19 -9.62
C TYR A 277 0.48 6.84 -10.05
N GLU A 278 1.27 7.85 -10.42
CA GLU A 278 2.70 7.68 -10.69
C GLU A 278 3.44 7.15 -9.46
N PHE A 279 3.20 7.72 -8.27
CA PHE A 279 3.80 7.24 -7.03
C PHE A 279 3.30 5.87 -6.58
N ASN A 280 2.05 5.50 -6.89
CA ASN A 280 1.46 4.22 -6.51
C ASN A 280 2.26 3.04 -7.07
N SER A 281 2.78 3.19 -8.30
CA SER A 281 3.67 2.22 -8.94
C SER A 281 5.16 2.53 -8.75
N VAL A 282 5.48 3.49 -7.87
CA VAL A 282 6.84 3.98 -7.58
C VAL A 282 7.55 4.48 -8.85
N ASN A 283 6.84 5.31 -9.63
CA ASN A 283 7.27 5.89 -10.91
C ASN A 283 7.51 4.87 -12.04
N TYR A 284 6.84 3.71 -12.01
CA TYR A 284 6.87 2.71 -13.09
C TYR A 284 5.84 2.98 -14.17
N ASP A 285 4.58 2.95 -13.76
CA ASP A 285 3.44 3.13 -14.62
C ASP A 285 3.12 4.63 -14.67
N LEU A 286 3.53 5.24 -15.78
CA LEU A 286 3.29 6.65 -16.09
C LEU A 286 2.09 6.84 -17.02
N THR A 287 1.29 5.79 -17.23
CA THR A 287 0.05 5.91 -18.02
C THR A 287 -0.96 6.81 -17.31
N GLU A 288 -1.90 7.35 -18.08
CA GLU A 288 -2.92 8.23 -17.52
C GLU A 288 -3.97 7.43 -16.73
N CYS A 289 -4.23 7.83 -15.49
CA CYS A 289 -5.31 7.26 -14.69
C CYS A 289 -6.65 7.90 -15.08
N HIS A 290 -7.42 7.18 -15.91
CA HIS A 290 -8.75 7.60 -16.37
C HIS A 290 -9.85 7.36 -15.32
N ALA A 291 -11.12 7.62 -15.69
CA ALA A 291 -12.26 7.60 -14.77
C ALA A 291 -12.42 6.29 -13.99
N ASP A 292 -12.28 5.13 -14.63
CA ASP A 292 -12.41 3.84 -13.95
C ASP A 292 -11.28 3.59 -12.95
N CYS A 293 -10.04 3.91 -13.36
CA CYS A 293 -8.87 3.89 -12.48
C CYS A 293 -9.07 4.81 -11.26
N ARG A 294 -9.59 6.03 -11.47
CA ARG A 294 -9.91 6.95 -10.38
C ARG A 294 -10.88 6.32 -9.38
N VAL A 295 -11.96 5.67 -9.86
CA VAL A 295 -12.95 5.02 -8.99
C VAL A 295 -12.28 3.93 -8.13
N ASP A 296 -11.48 3.07 -8.73
CA ASP A 296 -10.79 1.98 -8.03
C ASP A 296 -9.87 2.52 -6.92
N HIS A 297 -9.06 3.52 -7.26
CA HIS A 297 -8.13 4.12 -6.31
C HIS A 297 -8.83 4.91 -5.21
N VAL A 298 -9.78 5.80 -5.56
CA VAL A 298 -10.48 6.65 -4.58
C VAL A 298 -11.32 5.81 -3.63
N CYS A 299 -12.07 4.82 -4.13
CA CYS A 299 -12.91 4.00 -3.27
C CYS A 299 -12.10 3.07 -2.36
N ALA A 300 -11.00 2.48 -2.86
CA ALA A 300 -10.10 1.72 -2.01
C ALA A 300 -9.43 2.59 -0.92
N MET A 301 -9.02 3.83 -1.24
CA MET A 301 -8.45 4.77 -0.26
C MET A 301 -9.48 5.21 0.78
N ARG A 302 -10.71 5.48 0.36
CA ARG A 302 -11.75 6.08 1.19
C ARG A 302 -12.46 5.05 2.07
N GLU A 303 -12.76 3.87 1.54
CA GLU A 303 -13.68 2.92 2.17
C GLU A 303 -13.02 1.56 2.42
N VAL A 304 -12.73 1.28 3.69
CA VAL A 304 -12.19 -0.02 4.14
C VAL A 304 -13.31 -1.03 4.41
N ASP A 305 -14.50 -0.54 4.76
CA ASP A 305 -15.68 -1.39 4.95
C ASP A 305 -16.26 -1.86 3.61
N PHE A 306 -16.70 -3.12 3.55
CA PHE A 306 -17.16 -3.73 2.31
C PHE A 306 -18.41 -3.05 1.75
N GLU A 307 -19.39 -2.76 2.59
CA GLU A 307 -20.65 -2.17 2.14
C GLU A 307 -20.48 -0.69 1.79
N ALA A 308 -19.60 0.02 2.50
CA ALA A 308 -19.25 1.39 2.17
C ALA A 308 -18.47 1.48 0.84
N TYR A 309 -17.54 0.55 0.60
CA TYR A 309 -16.78 0.46 -0.65
C TYR A 309 -17.70 0.23 -1.85
N GLU A 310 -18.62 -0.74 -1.77
CA GLU A 310 -19.59 -1.01 -2.85
C GLU A 310 -20.42 0.24 -3.18
N LYS A 311 -20.90 0.95 -2.15
CA LYS A 311 -21.63 2.22 -2.33
C LYS A 311 -20.77 3.30 -2.97
N CYS A 312 -19.49 3.39 -2.60
CA CYS A 312 -18.56 4.32 -3.22
C CYS A 312 -18.38 4.03 -4.70
N VAL A 313 -18.14 2.77 -5.08
CA VAL A 313 -17.92 2.37 -6.47
C VAL A 313 -19.13 2.73 -7.34
N VAL A 314 -20.35 2.48 -6.85
CA VAL A 314 -21.59 2.86 -7.56
C VAL A 314 -21.71 4.38 -7.69
N LYS A 315 -21.46 5.12 -6.61
CA LYS A 315 -21.57 6.58 -6.60
C LYS A 315 -20.56 7.24 -7.53
N GLU A 316 -19.28 6.91 -7.39
CA GLU A 316 -18.18 7.50 -8.15
C GLU A 316 -18.21 7.06 -9.63
N GLY A 317 -18.63 5.81 -9.91
CA GLY A 317 -18.85 5.33 -11.28
C GLY A 317 -20.07 5.96 -11.97
N GLY A 318 -21.13 6.27 -11.22
CA GLY A 318 -22.32 6.94 -11.73
C GLY A 318 -22.10 8.42 -12.07
N SER A 319 -21.19 9.11 -11.37
CA SER A 319 -20.93 10.54 -11.58
C SER A 319 -20.28 10.89 -12.94
N PHE A 320 -19.72 9.93 -13.67
CA PHE A 320 -19.21 10.13 -15.04
C PHE A 320 -20.24 9.79 -16.14
N ASN A 321 -21.29 9.03 -15.80
CA ASN A 321 -22.38 8.65 -16.69
C ASN A 321 -23.65 9.51 -16.50
N ALA A 322 -23.48 10.77 -16.10
CA ALA A 322 -24.48 11.80 -16.32
C ALA A 322 -24.14 12.53 -17.64
N PRO A 323 -24.43 11.96 -18.83
CA PRO A 323 -24.33 12.71 -20.05
C PRO A 323 -25.44 13.75 -20.03
N VAL A 324 -25.09 15.03 -20.23
CA VAL A 324 -25.58 15.96 -21.27
C VAL A 324 -27.11 16.13 -21.54
N LEU A 325 -27.97 15.23 -21.08
CA LEU A 325 -29.43 15.28 -21.23
C LEU A 325 -30.05 16.42 -20.41
N PHE A 326 -29.53 16.71 -19.22
CA PHE A 326 -30.09 17.77 -18.37
C PHE A 326 -29.77 19.18 -18.89
N THR A 327 -28.65 19.35 -19.60
CA THR A 327 -28.30 20.63 -20.24
C THR A 327 -29.04 20.84 -21.56
N LEU A 328 -29.33 19.79 -22.33
CA LEU A 328 -30.12 19.89 -23.57
C LEU A 328 -31.61 20.12 -23.32
N LEU A 329 -32.17 19.53 -22.26
CA LEU A 329 -33.58 19.75 -21.87
C LEU A 329 -33.82 21.18 -21.37
N LEU A 330 -32.86 21.80 -20.67
CA LEU A 330 -32.97 23.20 -20.28
C LEU A 330 -32.88 24.16 -21.48
N SER A 331 -32.00 23.88 -22.45
CA SER A 331 -31.88 24.73 -23.64
C SER A 331 -33.10 24.66 -24.57
N LEU A 332 -33.74 23.48 -24.70
CA LEU A 332 -34.96 23.36 -25.50
C LEU A 332 -36.15 24.06 -24.83
N MET A 333 -36.29 23.93 -23.50
CA MET A 333 -37.38 24.59 -22.77
C MET A 333 -37.26 26.12 -22.78
N LEU A 334 -36.04 26.67 -22.75
CA LEU A 334 -35.80 28.11 -22.90
C LEU A 334 -36.08 28.63 -24.32
N SER A 335 -35.85 27.82 -25.37
CA SER A 335 -36.18 28.22 -26.75
C SER A 335 -37.69 28.22 -27.05
N LEU A 336 -38.47 27.36 -26.38
CA LEU A 336 -39.93 27.30 -26.52
C LEU A 336 -40.66 28.39 -25.71
N LEU A 337 -40.04 28.93 -24.66
CA LEU A 337 -40.56 30.05 -23.87
C LEU A 337 -40.30 31.43 -24.51
N CYS A 338 -39.45 31.52 -25.54
CA CYS A 338 -39.20 32.76 -26.28
C CYS A 338 -40.00 32.88 -27.60
N LEU A 339 -40.88 31.93 -27.91
CA LEU A 339 -41.66 31.87 -29.15
C LEU A 339 -43.19 31.96 -28.96
N ASN A 340 -43.66 32.42 -27.79
CA ASN A 340 -45.06 32.82 -27.57
C ASN A 340 -45.15 34.22 -26.98
#